data_AF-A0A8I3PV02-F1
#
_entry.id   AF-A0A8I3PV02-F1
#
_cell.length_a   1.000
_cell.length_b   1.000
_cell.length_c   1.000
_cell.angle_alpha   90.00
_cell.angle_beta   90.00
_cell.angle_gamma   90.00
#
_symmetry.space_group_name_H-M   'P 1'
#
loop_
_entity.id
_entity.type
_entity.pdbx_description
1 polymer ?
#
loop_
_entity_poly.entity_id
_entity_poly.type
_entity_poly.pdbx_seq_one_letter_code
_entity_poly.pdbx_strand_id
1 'polypeptide(L)' 'MAYQLYRNTTLGNSLQESLDELIQSQQITPQLALQVLLQFDKAINSALAQRVRNRVNFRGSLNTDSNE' A
#
# COMPACT_ATOMS: atom_id res chain seq x y z
N MET A 1 12.94 6.59 -2.08
CA MET A 1 11.55 6.98 -1.75
C MET A 1 10.64 5.82 -2.10
N ALA A 2 9.74 5.43 -1.20
CA ALA A 2 8.78 4.37 -1.44
C ALA A 2 7.40 4.99 -1.74
N TYR A 3 6.72 4.48 -2.77
CA TYR A 3 5.39 4.98 -3.13
C TYR A 3 4.36 4.54 -2.09
N GLN A 4 3.51 5.47 -1.66
CA GLN A 4 2.37 5.21 -0.75
C GLN A 4 1.13 4.72 -1.50
N LEU A 5 1.15 4.69 -2.84
CA LEU A 5 0.05 4.24 -3.69
C LEU A 5 -0.50 2.87 -3.28
N TYR A 6 0.37 1.97 -2.83
CA TYR A 6 -0.01 0.61 -2.44
C TYR A 6 -0.80 0.52 -1.14
N ARG A 7 -0.92 1.61 -0.35
CA ARG A 7 -1.78 1.63 0.84
C ARG A 7 -3.26 1.49 0.50
N ASN A 8 -3.69 1.97 -0.66
CA ASN A 8 -5.08 1.86 -1.13
C ASN A 8 -5.38 0.52 -1.84
N THR A 9 -4.47 -0.44 -1.77
CA THR A 9 -4.74 -1.81 -2.23
C THR A 9 -5.45 -2.60 -1.12
N THR A 10 -6.05 -3.75 -1.46
CA THR A 10 -6.67 -4.62 -0.45
C THR A 10 -5.72 -4.93 0.71
N LEU A 11 -4.45 -5.25 0.43
CA LEU A 11 -3.46 -5.55 1.47
C LEU A 11 -3.14 -4.32 2.34
N GLY A 12 -3.01 -3.15 1.72
CA GLY A 12 -2.74 -1.90 2.44
C GLY A 12 -3.93 -1.45 3.31
N ASN A 13 -5.16 -1.61 2.82
CA ASN A 13 -6.38 -1.29 3.56
C ASN A 13 -6.55 -2.20 4.77
N SER A 14 -6.40 -3.52 4.60
CA SER A 14 -6.50 -4.46 5.73
C SER A 14 -5.44 -4.19 6.80
N LEU A 15 -4.23 -3.77 6.41
CA LEU A 15 -3.21 -3.35 7.37
C LEU A 15 -3.61 -2.08 8.13
N GLN A 16 -4.17 -1.08 7.44
CA GLN A 16 -4.63 0.16 8.08
C GLN A 16 -5.78 -0.10 9.05
N GLU A 17 -6.79 -0.88 8.66
CA GLU A 17 -7.90 -1.29 9.53
C GLU A 17 -7.38 -2.01 10.78
N SER A 18 -6.44 -2.93 10.61
CA SER A 18 -5.81 -3.64 11.74
C SER A 18 -5.06 -2.68 12.67
N LEU A 19 -4.35 -1.70 12.12
CA LEU A 19 -3.63 -0.69 12.91
C LEU A 19 -4.61 0.24 13.65
N ASP A 20 -5.72 0.61 13.02
CA ASP A 20 -6.76 1.43 13.63
C ASP A 20 -7.44 0.71 14.79
N GLU A 21 -7.72 -0.60 14.67
CA GLU A 21 -8.22 -1.42 15.78
C GLU A 21 -7.25 -1.42 16.97
N LEU A 22 -5.93 -1.57 16.72
CA LEU A 22 -4.90 -1.53 17.76
C LEU A 22 -4.75 -0.15 18.42
N ILE A 23 -5.02 0.93 17.68
CA ILE A 23 -5.06 2.29 18.22
C ILE A 23 -6.30 2.45 19.10
N GLN A 24 -7.46 2.00 18.64
CA GLN A 24 -8.72 2.09 19.38
C GLN A 24 -8.67 1.29 20.70
N SER A 25 -8.00 0.14 20.69
CA SER A 25 -7.76 -0.67 21.90
C SER A 25 -6.65 -0.12 22.80
N GLN A 26 -6.05 1.03 22.45
CA GLN A 26 -4.92 1.67 23.15
C GLN A 26 -3.67 0.79 23.27
N GLN A 27 -3.52 -0.21 22.40
CA GLN A 27 -2.36 -1.10 22.39
C GLN A 27 -1.14 -0.46 21.71
N ILE A 28 -1.37 0.45 20.75
CA ILE A 28 -0.31 1.20 20.07
C ILE A 28 -0.67 2.68 19.95
N THR A 29 0.34 3.52 19.73
CA THR A 29 0.14 4.93 19.43
C THR A 29 -0.07 5.16 17.93
N PRO A 30 -0.81 6.23 17.53
CA PRO A 30 -0.95 6.60 16.12
C PRO A 30 0.40 6.83 15.43
N GLN A 31 1.38 7.38 16.16
CA GLN A 31 2.72 7.60 15.63
C GLN A 31 3.43 6.27 15.29
N LEU A 32 3.24 5.22 16.11
CA LEU A 32 3.80 3.91 15.83
C LEU A 32 3.13 3.27 14.61
N ALA A 33 1.80 3.38 14.47
CA ALA A 33 1.10 2.91 13.29
C ALA A 33 1.63 3.58 12.00
N LEU A 34 1.89 4.89 12.04
CA LEU A 34 2.51 5.59 10.91
C LEU A 34 3.89 5.02 10.55
N GLN A 35 4.71 4.68 11.55
CA GLN A 35 6.01 4.03 11.29
C GLN A 35 5.86 2.65 10.64
N VAL A 36 4.85 1.87 11.06
CA VAL A 36 4.53 0.58 10.43
C VAL A 36 4.14 0.78 8.97
N LEU A 37 3.31 1.79 8.66
CA LEU A 37 2.92 2.09 7.29
C LEU A 37 4.11 2.55 6.43
N LEU A 38 5.03 3.35 6.98
CA LEU A 38 6.27 3.72 6.29
C LEU A 38 7.16 2.51 5.99
N GLN A 39 7.17 1.51 6.88
CA GLN A 39 7.89 0.27 6.66
C GLN A 39 7.19 -0.62 5.63
N PHE A 40 5.86 -0.67 5.65
CA PHE A 40 5.06 -1.33 4.63
C PHE A 40 5.35 -0.77 3.24
N ASP A 41 5.39 0.55 3.08
CA ASP A 41 5.70 1.18 1.79
C ASP A 41 7.03 0.66 1.23
N LYS A 42 8.09 0.63 2.05
CA LYS A 42 9.40 0.11 1.64
C LYS A 42 9.33 -1.36 1.26
N ALA A 43 8.65 -2.17 2.06
CA ALA A 43 8.57 -3.62 1.89
C ALA A 43 7.82 -4.00 0.61
N ILE A 44 6.66 -3.41 0.34
CA ILE A 44 5.86 -3.75 -0.83
C ILE A 44 6.54 -3.29 -2.13
N ASN A 45 7.12 -2.10 -2.15
CA ASN A 45 7.87 -1.60 -3.30
C ASN A 45 9.06 -2.53 -3.63
N SER A 46 9.81 -2.95 -2.61
CA SER A 46 10.92 -3.90 -2.78
C SER A 46 10.44 -5.27 -3.24
N ALA A 47 9.37 -5.80 -2.65
CA ALA A 47 8.83 -7.11 -2.99
C ALA A 47 8.34 -7.17 -4.44
N LEU A 48 7.60 -6.16 -4.89
CA LEU A 48 7.13 -6.08 -6.27
C LEU A 48 8.30 -5.98 -7.26
N ALA A 49 9.28 -5.13 -7.00
CA ALA A 49 10.42 -4.95 -7.89
C ALA A 49 11.34 -6.19 -7.98
N GLN A 50 11.52 -6.92 -6.87
CA GLN A 50 12.53 -7.98 -6.81
C GLN A 50 11.95 -9.38 -7.04
N ARG A 51 10.70 -9.63 -6.64
CA ARG A 51 10.12 -10.98 -6.62
C ARG A 51 9.14 -11.24 -7.75
N VAL A 52 8.51 -10.21 -8.29
CA VAL A 52 7.46 -10.33 -9.32
C VAL A 52 8.09 -10.19 -10.71
N ARG A 53 7.91 -11.19 -11.57
CA ARG A 53 8.51 -11.23 -12.94
C ARG A 53 7.50 -11.49 -14.04
N ASN A 54 6.25 -11.78 -13.70
CA ASN A 54 5.20 -12.04 -14.68
C ASN A 54 4.87 -10.76 -15.45
N ARG A 55 4.59 -10.94 -16.74
CA ARG A 55 4.20 -9.87 -17.66
C ARG A 55 2.73 -10.03 -18.05
N VAL A 56 2.01 -8.92 -18.09
CA VAL A 56 0.61 -8.86 -18.52
C VAL A 56 0.52 -7.95 -19.74
N ASN A 57 -0.32 -8.31 -20.72
CA ASN A 57 -0.68 -7.45 -21.86
C ASN A 57 -2.19 -7.22 -21.83
N PHE A 58 -2.63 -5.99 -22.08
CA PHE A 58 -4.04 -5.65 -22.16
C PHE A 58 -4.33 -4.80 -23.41
N ARG A 59 -5.56 -4.87 -23.92
CA ARG A 59 -6.09 -4.04 -25.01
C ARG A 59 -7.48 -3.53 -24.62
N GLY A 60 -7.79 -2.28 -24.93
CA GLY A 60 -9.09 -1.67 -24.63
C GLY A 60 -9.21 -0.29 -25.26
N SER A 61 -10.43 0.24 -25.27
CA SER A 61 -10.72 1.61 -25.73
C SER A 61 -10.57 2.57 -24.56
N LEU A 62 -9.85 3.67 -24.78
CA LEU A 62 -9.62 4.70 -23.77
C LEU A 62 -10.90 5.54 -23.60
N ASN A 63 -11.42 5.61 -22.38
CA ASN A 63 -12.64 6.37 -22.07
C ASN A 63 -12.32 7.83 -21.68
N THR A 64 -11.33 8.03 -20.82
CA THR A 64 -10.86 9.35 -20.37
C THR A 64 -9.44 9.19 -19.85
N ASP A 65 -8.57 10.13 -20.16
CA ASP A 65 -7.20 10.20 -19.63
C ASP A 65 -7.03 11.58 -18.98
N SER A 66 -6.58 11.56 -17.73
CA SER A 66 -6.34 12.75 -16.91
C SER A 66 -4.94 12.60 -16.35
N ASN A 67 -3.98 13.33 -16.93
CA ASN A 67 -2.65 13.44 -16.34
C ASN A 67 -2.70 14.55 -15.28
N GLU A 68 -2.51 14.18 -14.02
CA GLU A 68 -2.00 15.07 -12.98
C GLU A 68 -0.46 15.06 -12.99
#